data_AF-A0A918B4U8-F1
#
_entry.id   AF-A0A918B4U8-F1
#
_cell.length_a   1.000
_cell.length_b   1.000
_cell.length_c   1.000
_cell.angle_alpha   90.00
_cell.angle_beta   90.00
_cell.angle_gamma   90.00
#
_symmetry.space_group_name_H-M   'P 1'
#
loop_
_entity.id
_entity.type
_entity.pdbx_description
1 polymer ?
#
loop_
_entity_poly.entity_id
_entity_poly.type
_entity_poly.pdbx_seq_one_letter_code
_entity_poly.pdbx_strand_id
1 'polypeptide(L)'
;MIVWINGAFGAGKTSAARELVGLIPNSTLYDPEAIGGALPLLLPPDRLSGVTDFQDLRIWRRLVVDTAAALLAEVGGVLVVPMTVLRQEYRDEIFGGLASRRIAVRHVVLTPDETILRARIEARAAASGDPAADERTGKWALDRIAPYRAALDGWLAADAYAVDNGSLTPEATAKVIADAVRTGAAGACGIVQTPEPTGETLAAGVLLFDDRDRVLLVDPTYKPGWEFPGGVVERGEAPARAAMREVAEETGLELASVPRLLVVDWEPPKPPGYGGLRLLFDGGRLTGAQADRVLLPGSELRGWRFATEAEAADMLPPVRYERLRWALRARERGTVLNLEAGVPVG
;
A
#
# COMPACT_ATOMS: atom_id res chain seq x y z
N MET A 1 -9.80 -5.16 9.16
CA MET A 1 -9.59 -3.75 8.71
C MET A 1 -8.94 -2.96 9.83
N ILE A 2 -8.39 -1.77 9.56
CA ILE A 2 -7.76 -0.91 10.56
C ILE A 2 -8.51 0.42 10.67
N VAL A 3 -8.71 0.91 11.90
CA VAL A 3 -9.09 2.29 12.19
C VAL A 3 -7.87 2.99 12.78
N TRP A 4 -7.22 3.84 11.98
CA TRP A 4 -6.03 4.57 12.37
C TRP A 4 -6.42 5.94 12.91
N ILE A 5 -6.10 6.22 14.18
CA ILE A 5 -6.41 7.48 14.85
C ILE A 5 -5.13 8.32 14.95
N ASN A 6 -5.03 9.32 14.09
CA ASN A 6 -3.94 10.29 14.00
C ASN A 6 -4.30 11.60 14.73
N GLY A 7 -3.29 12.44 14.97
CA GLY A 7 -3.43 13.70 15.70
C GLY A 7 -2.17 14.05 16.49
N ALA A 8 -2.04 15.31 16.88
CA ALA A 8 -0.90 15.77 17.69
C ALA A 8 -0.76 15.04 19.04
N PHE A 9 0.41 15.17 19.65
CA PHE A 9 0.60 14.78 21.05
C PHE A 9 -0.35 15.59 21.95
N GLY A 10 -1.04 14.92 22.88
CA GLY A 10 -2.08 15.55 23.68
C GLY A 10 -3.45 15.69 23.00
N ALA A 11 -3.61 15.33 21.72
CA ALA A 11 -4.90 15.41 21.03
C ALA A 11 -5.95 14.39 21.52
N GLY A 12 -5.56 13.42 22.36
CA GLY A 12 -6.49 12.44 22.95
C GLY A 12 -6.60 11.09 22.20
N LYS A 13 -5.70 10.81 21.25
CA LYS A 13 -5.70 9.58 20.42
C LYS A 13 -5.83 8.29 21.25
N THR A 14 -4.92 8.06 22.19
CA THR A 14 -4.88 6.82 22.99
C THR A 14 -6.14 6.66 23.85
N SER A 15 -6.66 7.76 24.41
CA SER A 15 -7.89 7.73 25.20
C SER A 15 -9.09 7.40 24.31
N ALA A 16 -9.24 8.07 23.16
CA ALA A 16 -10.31 7.78 22.21
C ALA A 16 -10.22 6.34 21.66
N ALA A 17 -9.01 5.84 21.40
CA ALA A 17 -8.79 4.48 20.92
C ALA A 17 -9.27 3.41 21.92
N ARG A 18 -9.02 3.60 23.23
CA ARG A 18 -9.47 2.69 24.28
C ARG A 18 -10.99 2.63 24.37
N GLU A 19 -11.64 3.78 24.30
CA GLU A 19 -13.12 3.85 24.29
C GLU A 19 -13.68 3.22 23.01
N LEU A 20 -13.03 3.44 21.86
CA LEU A 20 -13.49 2.93 20.57
C LEU A 20 -13.53 1.41 20.51
N VAL A 21 -12.60 0.73 21.19
CA VAL A 21 -12.59 -0.75 21.27
C VAL A 21 -13.89 -1.28 21.91
N GLY A 22 -14.49 -0.55 22.85
CA GLY A 22 -15.78 -0.90 23.45
C GLY A 22 -16.98 -0.65 22.54
N LEU A 23 -16.82 0.14 21.46
CA LEU A 23 -17.91 0.57 20.58
C LEU A 23 -17.93 -0.18 19.24
N ILE A 24 -16.79 -0.68 18.78
CA ILE A 24 -16.68 -1.48 17.55
C ILE A 24 -16.61 -2.97 17.91
N PRO A 25 -17.59 -3.79 17.49
CA PRO A 25 -17.57 -5.23 17.74
C PRO A 25 -16.32 -5.90 17.16
N ASN A 26 -15.79 -6.91 17.86
CA ASN A 26 -14.60 -7.67 17.45
C ASN A 26 -13.42 -6.75 17.09
N SER A 27 -13.14 -5.78 17.95
CA SER A 27 -12.02 -4.87 17.77
C SER A 27 -10.93 -5.08 18.83
N THR A 28 -9.68 -4.80 18.45
CA THR A 28 -8.51 -4.94 19.31
C THR A 28 -7.66 -3.68 19.22
N LEU A 29 -7.16 -3.21 20.36
CA LEU A 29 -6.20 -2.10 20.40
C LEU A 29 -4.83 -2.59 19.96
N TYR A 30 -4.22 -1.91 18.99
CA TYR A 30 -2.83 -2.12 18.62
C TYR A 30 -2.09 -0.79 18.69
N ASP A 31 -1.16 -0.67 19.65
CA ASP A 31 -0.36 0.54 19.88
C ASP A 31 1.05 0.39 19.28
N PRO A 32 1.37 1.10 18.17
CA PRO A 32 2.68 1.01 17.51
C PRO A 32 3.86 1.51 18.36
N GLU A 33 3.63 2.25 19.45
CA GLU A 33 4.68 2.67 20.37
C GLU A 33 5.40 1.47 21.00
N ALA A 34 4.70 0.34 21.19
CA ALA A 34 5.29 -0.90 21.69
C ALA A 34 6.42 -1.42 20.79
N ILE A 35 6.28 -1.26 19.47
CA ILE A 35 7.32 -1.62 18.50
C ILE A 35 8.52 -0.69 18.65
N GLY A 36 8.28 0.61 18.80
CA GLY A 36 9.33 1.61 19.04
C GLY A 36 10.14 1.30 20.30
N GLY A 37 9.46 0.95 21.40
CA GLY A 37 10.09 0.55 22.66
C GLY A 37 10.90 -0.75 22.60
N ALA A 38 10.59 -1.65 21.66
CA ALA A 38 11.32 -2.91 21.49
C ALA A 38 12.61 -2.75 20.67
N LEU A 39 12.72 -1.73 19.81
CA LEU A 39 13.86 -1.58 18.89
C LEU A 39 15.24 -1.51 19.57
N PRO A 40 15.42 -0.84 20.73
CA PRO A 40 16.68 -0.87 21.46
C PRO A 40 17.15 -2.27 21.89
N LEU A 41 16.25 -3.24 21.97
CA LEU A 41 16.57 -4.64 22.29
C LEU A 41 16.90 -5.47 21.05
N LEU A 42 16.49 -5.00 19.86
CA LEU A 42 16.58 -5.75 18.60
C LEU A 42 17.70 -5.25 17.68
N LEU A 43 18.13 -3.99 17.84
CA LEU A 43 19.09 -3.34 16.98
C LEU A 43 20.39 -3.05 17.72
N PRO A 44 21.54 -3.13 17.02
CA PRO A 44 22.81 -2.76 17.62
C PRO A 44 22.87 -1.23 17.84
N PRO A 45 23.60 -0.73 18.87
CA PRO A 45 23.56 0.68 19.29
C PRO A 45 23.99 1.68 18.22
N ASP A 46 24.89 1.29 17.32
CA ASP A 46 25.36 2.09 16.19
C ASP A 46 24.22 2.44 15.22
N ARG A 47 23.23 1.58 15.08
CA ARG A 47 22.04 1.80 14.23
C ARG A 47 21.00 2.72 14.88
N LEU A 48 21.12 2.97 16.18
CA LEU A 48 20.25 3.86 16.95
C LEU A 48 20.91 5.22 17.22
N SER A 49 22.23 5.30 17.02
CA SER A 49 23.00 6.52 17.22
C SER A 49 22.46 7.67 16.37
N GLY A 50 22.07 8.77 17.01
CA GLY A 50 21.53 9.96 16.35
C GLY A 50 20.06 9.89 15.95
N VAL A 51 19.37 8.78 16.24
CA VAL A 51 17.93 8.64 16.00
C VAL A 51 17.17 9.27 17.18
N THR A 52 16.38 10.30 16.90
CA THR A 52 15.58 11.00 17.92
C THR A 52 14.11 10.60 17.90
N ASP A 53 13.65 10.04 16.79
CA ASP A 53 12.31 9.50 16.62
C ASP A 53 12.42 8.09 16.01
N PHE A 54 11.88 7.08 16.70
CA PHE A 54 11.90 5.71 16.19
C PHE A 54 11.14 5.59 14.86
N GLN A 55 10.23 6.53 14.57
CA GLN A 55 9.50 6.56 13.30
C GLN A 55 10.41 6.80 12.10
N ASP A 56 11.59 7.39 12.29
CA ASP A 56 12.57 7.62 11.23
C ASP A 56 13.21 6.29 10.77
N LEU A 57 13.19 5.26 11.62
CA LEU A 57 13.72 3.94 11.30
C LEU A 57 12.78 3.17 10.38
N ARG A 58 13.27 2.80 9.19
CA ARG A 58 12.50 1.99 8.22
C ARG A 58 12.05 0.64 8.78
N ILE A 59 12.88 0.02 9.64
CA ILE A 59 12.51 -1.23 10.32
C ILE A 59 11.31 -1.04 11.27
N TRP A 60 11.17 0.12 11.91
CA TRP A 60 9.98 0.42 12.71
C TRP A 60 8.73 0.40 11.82
N ARG A 61 8.72 1.20 10.75
CA ARG A 61 7.56 1.31 9.83
C ARG A 61 7.18 -0.06 9.25
N ARG A 62 8.16 -0.88 8.89
CA ARG A 62 7.94 -2.27 8.44
C ARG A 62 7.33 -3.15 9.54
N LEU A 63 7.90 -3.14 10.75
CA LEU A 63 7.39 -3.96 11.86
C LEU A 63 5.99 -3.53 12.28
N VAL A 64 5.63 -2.26 12.11
CA VAL A 64 4.27 -1.79 12.35
C VAL A 64 3.27 -2.51 11.45
N VAL A 65 3.59 -2.62 10.16
CA VAL A 65 2.79 -3.32 9.15
C VAL A 65 2.77 -4.83 9.40
N ASP A 66 3.94 -5.42 9.65
CA ASP A 66 4.08 -6.86 9.91
C ASP A 66 3.26 -7.30 11.13
N THR A 67 3.33 -6.54 12.21
CA THR A 67 2.60 -6.81 13.44
C THR A 67 1.10 -6.63 13.25
N ALA A 68 0.66 -5.57 12.57
CA ALA A 68 -0.76 -5.35 12.29
C ALA A 68 -1.37 -6.50 11.47
N ALA A 69 -0.65 -6.98 10.45
CA ALA A 69 -1.09 -8.10 9.64
C ALA A 69 -1.17 -9.41 10.44
N ALA A 70 -0.15 -9.69 11.26
CA ALA A 70 -0.13 -10.86 12.13
C ALA A 70 -1.27 -10.83 13.16
N LEU A 71 -1.50 -9.67 13.80
CA LEU A 71 -2.61 -9.49 14.73
C LEU A 71 -3.95 -9.72 14.04
N LEU A 72 -4.20 -9.12 12.88
CA LEU A 72 -5.45 -9.33 12.14
C LEU A 72 -5.67 -10.80 11.73
N ALA A 73 -4.60 -11.52 11.39
CA ALA A 73 -4.70 -12.95 11.07
C ALA A 73 -5.07 -13.79 12.31
N GLU A 74 -4.61 -13.40 13.49
CA GLU A 74 -4.87 -14.11 14.75
C GLU A 74 -6.24 -13.76 15.34
N VAL A 75 -6.56 -12.48 15.47
CA VAL A 75 -7.77 -12.01 16.20
C VAL A 75 -8.94 -11.67 15.27
N GLY A 76 -8.69 -11.50 13.97
CA GLY A 76 -9.69 -11.05 13.01
C GLY A 76 -10.20 -9.61 13.27
N GLY A 77 -11.35 -9.29 12.66
CA GLY A 77 -12.10 -8.08 12.98
C GLY A 77 -11.41 -6.75 12.65
N VAL A 78 -11.37 -5.84 13.63
CA VAL A 78 -10.89 -4.45 13.49
C VAL A 78 -9.72 -4.18 14.43
N LEU A 79 -8.59 -3.68 13.92
CA LEU A 79 -7.57 -3.08 14.79
C LEU A 79 -7.81 -1.58 14.93
N VAL A 80 -7.82 -1.10 16.17
CA VAL A 80 -7.82 0.33 16.48
C VAL A 80 -6.38 0.74 16.78
N VAL A 81 -5.84 1.68 16.01
CA VAL A 81 -4.42 2.03 16.00
C VAL A 81 -4.23 3.53 16.29
N PRO A 82 -3.93 3.93 17.54
CA PRO A 82 -3.59 5.30 17.85
C PRO A 82 -2.13 5.58 17.49
N MET A 83 -1.85 6.52 16.58
CA MET A 83 -0.47 6.89 16.27
C MET A 83 -0.36 8.25 15.59
N THR A 84 0.66 9.04 15.95
CA THR A 84 0.96 10.32 15.32
C THR A 84 1.87 10.12 14.11
N VAL A 85 1.38 10.34 12.89
CA VAL A 85 2.19 10.34 11.66
C VAL A 85 2.00 11.66 10.93
N LEU A 86 3.05 12.47 10.87
CA LEU A 86 3.00 13.83 10.32
C LEU A 86 3.69 13.96 8.96
N ARG A 87 4.56 12.99 8.60
CA ARG A 87 5.24 12.93 7.32
C ARG A 87 4.44 12.07 6.36
N GLN A 88 4.09 12.63 5.20
CA GLN A 88 3.33 11.91 4.17
C GLN A 88 4.07 10.65 3.71
N GLU A 89 5.39 10.74 3.51
CA GLU A 89 6.27 9.61 3.16
C GLU A 89 6.12 8.42 4.13
N TYR A 90 6.06 8.69 5.44
CA TYR A 90 5.95 7.63 6.45
C TYR A 90 4.56 7.02 6.45
N ARG A 91 3.53 7.84 6.26
CA ARG A 91 2.16 7.37 6.06
C ARG A 91 2.09 6.49 4.82
N ASP A 92 2.72 6.87 3.72
CA ASP A 92 2.69 6.12 2.46
C ASP A 92 3.41 4.76 2.59
N GLU A 93 4.56 4.72 3.27
CA GLU A 93 5.23 3.45 3.57
C GLU A 93 4.36 2.50 4.41
N ILE A 94 3.76 3.01 5.49
CA ILE A 94 2.96 2.18 6.41
C ILE A 94 1.64 1.77 5.74
N PHE A 95 0.90 2.72 5.18
CA PHE A 95 -0.42 2.45 4.63
C PHE A 95 -0.31 1.67 3.33
N GLY A 96 0.67 1.99 2.48
CA GLY A 96 1.03 1.14 1.34
C GLY A 96 1.34 -0.28 1.79
N GLY A 97 2.10 -0.45 2.87
CA GLY A 97 2.45 -1.75 3.44
C GLY A 97 1.23 -2.57 3.87
N LEU A 98 0.23 -1.90 4.43
CA LEU A 98 -1.04 -2.52 4.80
C LEU A 98 -1.90 -2.83 3.56
N ALA A 99 -1.92 -1.93 2.57
CA ALA A 99 -2.67 -2.10 1.33
C ALA A 99 -2.19 -3.31 0.52
N SER A 100 -0.88 -3.54 0.41
CA SER A 100 -0.35 -4.71 -0.31
C SER A 100 -0.76 -6.04 0.32
N ARG A 101 -1.18 -6.02 1.59
CA ARG A 101 -1.74 -7.16 2.31
C ARG A 101 -3.26 -7.21 2.28
N ARG A 102 -3.88 -6.38 1.42
CA ARG A 102 -5.34 -6.21 1.30
C ARG A 102 -5.99 -5.76 2.62
N ILE A 103 -5.25 -5.06 3.48
CA ILE A 103 -5.76 -4.53 4.76
C ILE A 103 -6.25 -3.09 4.54
N ALA A 104 -7.58 -2.92 4.53
CA ALA A 104 -8.18 -1.60 4.42
C ALA A 104 -7.92 -0.75 5.68
N VAL A 105 -7.56 0.52 5.48
CA VAL A 105 -7.33 1.51 6.55
C VAL A 105 -8.41 2.60 6.49
N ARG A 106 -9.01 2.91 7.64
CA ARG A 106 -9.84 4.10 7.87
C ARG A 106 -8.99 5.11 8.62
N HIS A 107 -8.58 6.18 7.94
CA HIS A 107 -7.71 7.20 8.52
C HIS A 107 -8.56 8.30 9.14
N VAL A 108 -8.42 8.51 10.43
CA VAL A 108 -9.09 9.56 11.20
C VAL A 108 -8.03 10.48 11.79
N VAL A 109 -8.25 11.79 11.75
CA VAL A 109 -7.37 12.77 12.40
C VAL A 109 -8.16 13.57 13.43
N LEU A 110 -7.65 13.64 14.67
CA LEU A 110 -8.19 14.51 15.71
C LEU A 110 -7.66 15.93 15.53
N THR A 111 -8.55 16.92 15.47
CA THR A 111 -8.24 18.31 15.14
C THR A 111 -8.71 19.31 16.20
N PRO A 112 -8.28 19.19 17.47
CA PRO A 112 -8.59 20.22 18.46
C PRO A 112 -7.90 21.54 18.10
N ASP A 113 -8.51 22.66 18.49
CA ASP A 113 -7.85 23.97 18.42
C ASP A 113 -6.51 23.97 19.17
N GLU A 114 -5.53 24.75 18.70
CA GLU A 114 -4.21 24.80 19.32
C GLU A 114 -4.25 25.25 20.77
N THR A 115 -5.12 26.19 21.12
CA THR A 115 -5.24 26.68 22.50
C THR A 115 -5.64 25.53 23.42
N ILE A 116 -6.57 24.69 22.96
CA ILE A 116 -7.01 23.48 23.68
C ILE A 116 -5.89 22.45 23.71
N LEU A 117 -5.19 22.25 22.59
CA LEU A 117 -4.09 21.29 22.49
C LEU A 117 -2.94 21.63 23.45
N ARG A 118 -2.53 22.90 23.51
CA ARG A 118 -1.51 23.41 24.45
C ARG A 118 -1.93 23.18 25.89
N ALA A 119 -3.15 23.59 26.26
CA ALA A 119 -3.68 23.37 27.60
C ALA A 119 -3.70 21.89 27.99
N ARG A 120 -4.05 20.98 27.06
CA ARG A 120 -4.03 19.53 27.29
C ARG A 120 -2.60 18.99 27.50
N ILE A 121 -1.62 19.48 26.73
CA ILE A 121 -0.22 19.08 26.87
C ILE A 121 0.33 19.53 28.23
N GLU A 122 0.08 20.79 28.62
CA GLU A 122 0.51 21.36 29.90
C GLU A 122 -0.11 20.62 31.09
N ALA A 123 -1.42 20.37 31.04
CA ALA A 123 -2.11 19.61 32.10
C ALA A 123 -1.59 18.17 32.24
N ARG A 124 -1.20 17.54 31.13
CA ARG A 124 -0.63 16.18 31.14
C ARG A 124 0.80 16.19 31.70
N ALA A 125 1.62 17.17 31.32
CA ALA A 125 2.97 17.32 31.86
C ALA A 125 2.91 17.51 33.38
N ALA A 126 1.98 18.29 33.91
CA ALA A 126 1.86 18.47 35.36
C ALA A 126 1.48 17.19 36.15
N ALA A 127 1.09 16.09 35.48
CA ALA A 127 0.51 14.90 36.10
C ALA A 127 1.49 13.72 36.31
N SER A 128 2.73 13.75 35.78
CA SER A 128 3.64 12.59 35.92
C SER A 128 4.42 12.58 37.24
N GLY A 129 4.59 13.73 37.88
CA GLY A 129 5.18 13.85 39.21
C GLY A 129 6.71 13.94 39.23
N ASP A 130 7.37 13.99 38.06
CA ASP A 130 8.80 14.31 37.90
C ASP A 130 8.95 15.60 37.09
N PRO A 131 9.21 16.75 37.74
CA PRO A 131 9.25 18.06 37.08
C PRO A 131 10.23 18.14 35.90
N ALA A 132 11.35 17.42 35.96
CA ALA A 132 12.36 17.47 34.91
C ALA A 132 12.00 16.58 33.71
N ALA A 133 11.35 15.44 33.94
CA ALA A 133 10.78 14.63 32.87
C ALA A 133 9.57 15.31 32.23
N ASP A 134 8.73 15.94 33.06
CA ASP A 134 7.53 16.67 32.66
C ASP A 134 7.85 17.86 31.75
N GLU A 135 8.88 18.63 32.09
CA GLU A 135 9.34 19.74 31.27
C GLU A 135 9.85 19.25 29.90
N ARG A 136 10.62 18.15 29.87
CA ARG A 136 11.14 17.58 28.60
C ARG A 136 10.03 17.02 27.72
N THR A 137 9.13 16.22 28.27
CA THR A 137 8.02 15.61 27.53
C THR A 137 7.00 16.66 27.08
N GLY A 138 6.69 17.63 27.93
CA GLY A 138 5.81 18.76 27.59
C GLY A 138 6.39 19.61 26.47
N LYS A 139 7.66 20.02 26.60
CA LYS A 139 8.36 20.78 25.55
C LYS A 139 8.40 20.03 24.22
N TRP A 140 8.74 18.75 24.24
CA TRP A 140 8.75 17.92 23.03
C TRP A 140 7.36 17.86 22.38
N ALA A 141 6.29 17.69 23.15
CA ALA A 141 4.93 17.70 22.61
C ALA A 141 4.53 19.06 22.02
N LEU A 142 4.92 20.17 22.67
CA LEU A 142 4.68 21.52 22.17
C LEU A 142 5.44 21.80 20.86
N ASP A 143 6.70 21.37 20.76
CA ASP A 143 7.53 21.52 19.56
C ASP A 143 6.95 20.78 18.34
N ARG A 144 6.09 19.78 18.57
CA ARG A 144 5.38 19.02 17.51
C ARG A 144 4.07 19.65 17.06
N ILE A 145 3.58 20.71 17.71
CA ILE A 145 2.35 21.41 17.29
C ILE A 145 2.50 22.02 15.89
N ALA A 146 3.59 22.75 15.65
CA ALA A 146 3.81 23.40 14.36
C ALA A 146 3.97 22.40 13.20
N PRO A 147 4.77 21.31 13.33
CA PRO A 147 4.79 20.23 12.34
C PRO A 147 3.42 19.59 12.11
N TYR A 148 2.63 19.38 13.17
CA TYR A 148 1.29 18.81 13.04
C TYR A 148 0.36 19.71 12.23
N ARG A 149 0.36 21.02 12.51
CA ARG A 149 -0.41 21.99 11.74
C ARG A 149 0.01 22.04 10.28
N ALA A 150 1.32 22.07 10.02
CA ALA A 150 1.82 22.04 8.66
C ALA A 150 1.37 20.78 7.90
N ALA A 151 1.31 19.62 8.57
CA ALA A 151 0.76 18.40 7.99
C ALA A 151 -0.75 18.48 7.77
N LEU A 152 -1.50 19.01 8.75
CA LEU A 152 -2.96 19.19 8.70
C LEU A 152 -3.39 20.12 7.56
N ASP A 153 -2.76 21.29 7.46
CA ASP A 153 -3.00 22.30 6.43
C ASP A 153 -2.51 21.85 5.03
N GLY A 154 -1.61 20.86 5.00
CA GLY A 154 -1.07 20.26 3.80
C GLY A 154 -1.85 19.02 3.35
N TRP A 155 -1.29 17.83 3.63
CA TRP A 155 -1.78 16.56 3.08
C TRP A 155 -2.82 15.88 3.97
N LEU A 156 -2.73 16.05 5.29
CA LEU A 156 -3.40 15.18 6.26
C LEU A 156 -4.92 15.42 6.31
N ALA A 157 -5.40 16.66 6.15
CA ALA A 157 -6.84 16.93 6.11
C ALA A 157 -7.52 16.39 4.85
N ALA A 158 -6.79 16.24 3.74
CA ALA A 158 -7.31 15.64 2.51
C ALA A 158 -7.30 14.10 2.57
N ASP A 159 -6.38 13.52 3.34
CA ASP A 159 -6.18 12.07 3.44
C ASP A 159 -7.02 11.39 4.53
N ALA A 160 -7.36 12.13 5.59
CA ALA A 160 -8.01 11.61 6.78
C ALA A 160 -9.38 12.26 7.05
N TYR A 161 -10.28 11.50 7.64
CA TYR A 161 -11.54 12.03 8.18
C TYR A 161 -11.26 12.85 9.44
N ALA A 162 -11.50 14.16 9.37
CA ALA A 162 -11.25 15.07 10.48
C ALA A 162 -12.33 14.99 11.56
N VAL A 163 -11.91 14.95 12.82
CA VAL A 163 -12.78 15.00 14.01
C VAL A 163 -12.29 16.10 14.93
N ASP A 164 -13.02 17.22 14.97
CA ASP A 164 -12.82 18.22 16.00
C ASP A 164 -13.30 17.65 17.35
N ASN A 165 -12.35 17.46 18.26
CA ASN A 165 -12.59 16.94 19.58
C ASN A 165 -12.23 17.94 20.68
N GLY A 166 -12.17 19.24 20.37
CA GLY A 166 -11.81 20.28 21.34
C GLY A 166 -12.70 20.29 22.58
N SER A 167 -14.01 20.15 22.39
CA SER A 167 -15.03 20.11 23.44
C SER A 167 -15.50 18.70 23.81
N LEU A 168 -15.03 17.66 23.11
CA LEU A 168 -15.49 16.30 23.28
C LEU A 168 -14.69 15.56 24.35
N THR A 169 -15.39 14.71 25.12
CA THR A 169 -14.75 13.70 25.97
C THR A 169 -14.14 12.58 25.11
N PRO A 170 -13.25 11.73 25.65
CA PRO A 170 -12.75 10.56 24.93
C PRO A 170 -13.87 9.63 24.44
N GLU A 171 -14.88 9.39 25.27
CA GLU A 171 -16.05 8.56 24.91
C GLU A 171 -16.85 9.19 23.77
N ALA A 172 -17.15 10.49 23.86
CA ALA A 172 -17.88 11.20 22.81
C ALA A 172 -17.09 11.24 21.49
N THR A 173 -15.77 11.44 21.57
CA THR A 173 -14.86 11.36 20.42
C THR A 173 -14.93 9.97 19.77
N ALA A 174 -14.86 8.90 20.58
CA ALA A 174 -14.93 7.54 20.09
C ALA A 174 -16.29 7.22 19.44
N LYS A 175 -17.41 7.74 19.98
CA LYS A 175 -18.74 7.61 19.35
C LYS A 175 -18.78 8.23 17.96
N VAL A 176 -18.26 9.46 17.81
CA VAL A 176 -18.17 10.13 16.50
C VAL A 176 -17.35 9.29 15.51
N ILE A 177 -16.22 8.74 15.94
CA ILE A 177 -15.37 7.88 15.10
C ILE A 177 -16.12 6.60 14.72
N ALA A 178 -16.75 5.93 15.67
CA ALA A 178 -17.50 4.70 15.44
C ALA A 178 -18.65 4.91 14.44
N ASP A 179 -19.37 6.01 14.56
CA ASP A 179 -20.46 6.38 13.67
C ASP A 179 -19.93 6.69 12.25
N ALA A 180 -18.83 7.43 12.13
CA ALA A 180 -18.19 7.71 10.86
C ALA A 180 -17.70 6.43 10.15
N VAL A 181 -17.15 5.47 10.90
CA VAL A 181 -16.73 4.17 10.36
C VAL A 181 -17.95 3.33 9.93
N ARG A 182 -19.02 3.29 10.75
CA ARG A 182 -20.24 2.50 10.50
C ARG A 182 -21.02 3.01 9.28
N THR A 183 -21.12 4.32 9.14
CA THR A 183 -21.83 4.98 8.02
C THR A 183 -20.99 5.07 6.75
N GLY A 184 -19.69 4.78 6.84
CA GLY A 184 -18.74 4.91 5.74
C GLY A 184 -18.28 6.34 5.47
N ALA A 185 -18.70 7.33 6.29
CA ALA A 185 -18.25 8.71 6.18
C ALA A 185 -16.72 8.84 6.37
N ALA A 186 -16.15 8.06 7.28
CA ALA A 186 -14.72 7.77 7.26
C ALA A 186 -14.47 6.73 6.17
N GLY A 187 -14.20 7.20 4.95
CA GLY A 187 -13.92 6.35 3.78
C GLY A 187 -12.70 5.43 3.96
N ALA A 188 -12.61 4.40 3.14
CA ALA A 188 -11.36 3.64 3.04
C ALA A 188 -10.34 4.59 2.42
N CYS A 189 -9.19 4.73 3.07
CA CYS A 189 -8.16 5.62 2.59
C CYS A 189 -7.73 5.12 1.21
N GLY A 190 -7.86 5.96 0.19
CA GLY A 190 -7.45 5.64 -1.18
C GLY A 190 -5.93 5.53 -1.20
N ILE A 191 -5.40 4.36 -1.52
CA ILE A 191 -3.97 4.16 -1.57
C ILE A 191 -3.57 4.05 -3.03
N VAL A 192 -2.92 5.12 -3.51
CA VAL A 192 -2.22 5.15 -4.79
C VAL A 192 -0.72 5.06 -4.52
N GLN A 193 -0.23 4.10 -3.72
CA GLN A 193 1.18 3.68 -3.71
C GLN A 193 1.32 2.26 -3.16
N THR A 194 1.70 1.33 -4.06
CA THR A 194 2.30 0.03 -3.73
C THR A 194 3.51 0.26 -2.80
N PRO A 195 3.62 -0.39 -1.63
CA PRO A 195 4.66 -0.12 -0.63
C PRO A 195 6.07 -0.29 -1.16
N GLU A 196 7.02 0.46 -0.59
CA GLU A 196 8.46 0.31 -0.81
C GLU A 196 8.94 -1.15 -0.53
N PRO A 197 9.34 -1.93 -1.54
CA PRO A 197 9.93 -3.23 -1.44
C PRO A 197 11.39 -3.10 -1.04
N THR A 198 11.83 -4.14 -0.37
CA THR A 198 13.21 -4.35 0.07
C THR A 198 14.10 -4.95 -1.02
N GLY A 199 13.64 -4.97 -2.28
CA GLY A 199 14.35 -5.57 -3.41
C GLY A 199 13.63 -5.38 -4.75
N GLU A 200 14.33 -5.67 -5.84
CA GLU A 200 13.78 -5.71 -7.20
C GLU A 200 12.57 -6.66 -7.29
N THR A 201 11.59 -6.31 -8.12
CA THR A 201 10.39 -7.14 -8.29
C THR A 201 10.56 -8.12 -9.43
N LEU A 202 10.10 -9.36 -9.26
CA LEU A 202 9.94 -10.32 -10.34
C LEU A 202 8.47 -10.36 -10.74
N ALA A 203 8.17 -10.06 -12.00
CA ALA A 203 6.81 -10.11 -12.54
C ALA A 203 6.74 -11.00 -13.77
N ALA A 204 5.60 -11.65 -13.96
CA ALA A 204 5.35 -12.56 -15.08
C ALA A 204 4.03 -12.19 -15.76
N GLY A 205 4.07 -11.98 -17.07
CA GLY A 205 2.90 -11.72 -17.91
C GLY A 205 2.80 -12.67 -19.09
N VAL A 206 1.62 -12.71 -19.71
CA VAL A 206 1.32 -13.61 -20.82
C VAL A 206 0.75 -12.83 -22.01
N LEU A 207 1.24 -13.12 -23.20
CA LEU A 207 0.64 -12.68 -24.45
C LEU A 207 -0.33 -13.74 -24.95
N LEU A 208 -1.61 -13.37 -25.04
CA LEU A 208 -2.68 -14.17 -25.62
C LEU A 208 -3.17 -13.50 -26.89
N PHE A 209 -3.44 -14.31 -27.91
CA PHE A 209 -3.80 -13.81 -29.23
C PHE A 209 -5.16 -14.33 -29.67
N ASP A 210 -5.88 -13.53 -30.45
CA ASP A 210 -7.08 -14.02 -31.14
C ASP A 210 -6.74 -14.64 -32.51
N ASP A 211 -7.78 -15.09 -33.22
CA ASP A 211 -7.68 -15.64 -34.58
C ASP A 211 -7.14 -14.62 -35.61
N ARG A 212 -7.07 -13.33 -35.26
CA ARG A 212 -6.55 -12.24 -36.11
C ARG A 212 -5.16 -11.74 -35.68
N ASP A 213 -4.44 -12.49 -34.84
CA ASP A 213 -3.13 -12.11 -34.30
C ASP A 213 -3.11 -10.81 -33.48
N ARG A 214 -4.27 -10.38 -32.96
CA ARG A 214 -4.35 -9.26 -32.03
C ARG A 214 -4.05 -9.74 -30.63
N VAL A 215 -3.28 -8.98 -29.87
CA VAL A 215 -2.86 -9.31 -28.50
C VAL A 215 -3.91 -8.84 -27.49
N LEU A 216 -4.21 -9.67 -26.49
CA LEU A 216 -5.07 -9.30 -25.37
C LEU A 216 -4.36 -8.30 -24.46
N LEU A 217 -4.98 -7.13 -24.28
CA LEU A 217 -4.62 -6.13 -23.29
C LEU A 217 -5.75 -5.97 -22.28
N VAL A 218 -5.38 -5.68 -21.04
CA VAL A 218 -6.30 -5.43 -19.92
C VAL A 218 -6.11 -4.02 -19.36
N ASP A 219 -7.18 -3.43 -18.83
CA ASP A 219 -7.19 -2.11 -18.21
C ASP A 219 -7.48 -2.23 -16.70
N PRO A 220 -6.47 -2.18 -15.82
CA PRO A 220 -6.62 -2.35 -14.37
C PRO A 220 -7.34 -1.16 -13.71
N THR A 221 -8.14 -1.41 -12.66
CA THR A 221 -8.85 -0.36 -11.88
C THR A 221 -7.92 0.43 -10.96
N TYR A 222 -6.80 -0.16 -10.54
CA TYR A 222 -5.92 0.36 -9.49
C TYR A 222 -4.78 1.28 -10.00
N LYS A 223 -4.57 1.36 -11.32
CA LYS A 223 -3.58 2.26 -11.95
C LYS A 223 -4.02 2.68 -13.35
N PRO A 224 -3.59 3.86 -13.84
CA PRO A 224 -3.81 4.24 -15.23
C PRO A 224 -2.91 3.44 -16.20
N GLY A 225 -3.45 3.13 -17.37
CA GLY A 225 -2.72 2.55 -18.51
C GLY A 225 -2.97 1.07 -18.72
N TRP A 226 -3.01 0.66 -19.98
CA TRP A 226 -3.20 -0.73 -20.40
C TRP A 226 -1.95 -1.58 -20.14
N GLU A 227 -2.15 -2.88 -19.98
CA GLU A 227 -1.07 -3.85 -19.81
C GLU A 227 -1.43 -5.26 -20.32
N PHE A 228 -0.48 -6.19 -20.22
CA PHE A 228 -0.70 -7.61 -20.50
C PHE A 228 -1.25 -8.30 -19.24
N PRO A 229 -2.07 -9.35 -19.37
CA PRO A 229 -2.44 -10.18 -18.23
C PRO A 229 -1.20 -10.68 -17.50
N GLY A 230 -1.17 -10.51 -16.17
CA GLY A 230 0.00 -10.86 -15.38
C GLY A 230 0.21 -10.03 -14.13
N GLY A 231 1.14 -10.49 -13.29
CA GLY A 231 1.36 -9.92 -11.97
C GLY A 231 2.72 -10.27 -11.37
N VAL A 232 2.85 -9.98 -10.08
CA VAL A 232 4.07 -10.22 -9.32
C VAL A 232 4.17 -11.71 -8.99
N VAL A 233 5.37 -12.29 -9.15
CA VAL A 233 5.63 -13.68 -8.76
C VAL A 233 5.67 -13.79 -7.24
N GLU A 234 4.86 -14.68 -6.68
CA GLU A 234 4.82 -14.89 -5.23
C GLU A 234 6.07 -15.61 -4.72
N ARG A 235 6.31 -15.52 -3.41
CA ARG A 235 7.50 -16.13 -2.80
C ARG A 235 7.44 -17.66 -2.91
N GLY A 236 8.44 -18.25 -3.56
CA GLY A 236 8.51 -19.70 -3.79
C GLY A 236 7.68 -20.18 -4.99
N GLU A 237 7.03 -19.26 -5.70
CA GLU A 237 6.28 -19.55 -6.92
C GLU A 237 7.21 -19.57 -8.15
N ALA A 238 7.01 -20.54 -9.05
CA ALA A 238 7.70 -20.56 -10.32
C ALA A 238 7.12 -19.48 -11.25
N PRO A 239 7.91 -18.66 -11.98
CA PRO A 239 7.36 -17.53 -12.74
C PRO A 239 6.34 -17.90 -13.81
N ALA A 240 6.51 -19.04 -14.48
CA ALA A 240 5.52 -19.50 -15.45
C ALA A 240 4.20 -19.92 -14.78
N ARG A 241 4.25 -20.40 -13.52
CA ARG A 241 3.04 -20.72 -12.73
C ARG A 241 2.34 -19.44 -12.25
N ALA A 242 3.11 -18.42 -11.86
CA ALA A 242 2.56 -17.10 -11.57
C ALA A 242 1.82 -16.55 -12.80
N ALA A 243 2.44 -16.61 -13.98
CA ALA A 243 1.81 -16.16 -15.22
C ALA A 243 0.48 -16.90 -15.51
N MET A 244 0.44 -18.21 -15.30
CA MET A 244 -0.79 -19.01 -15.46
C MET A 244 -1.87 -18.65 -14.41
N ARG A 245 -1.48 -18.44 -13.15
CA ARG A 245 -2.39 -18.05 -12.05
C ARG A 245 -3.02 -16.69 -12.35
N GLU A 246 -2.20 -15.69 -12.67
CA GLU A 246 -2.65 -14.33 -12.97
C GLU A 246 -3.60 -14.30 -14.18
N VAL A 247 -3.31 -15.05 -15.26
CA VAL A 247 -4.24 -15.17 -16.39
C VAL A 247 -5.59 -15.75 -15.96
N ALA A 248 -5.59 -16.80 -15.12
CA ALA A 248 -6.82 -17.42 -14.64
C ALA A 248 -7.62 -16.46 -13.73
N GLU A 249 -6.94 -15.74 -12.84
CA GLU A 249 -7.56 -14.77 -11.91
C GLU A 249 -8.10 -13.54 -12.66
N GLU A 250 -7.34 -12.99 -13.60
CA GLU A 250 -7.66 -11.75 -14.31
C GLU A 250 -8.61 -11.93 -15.50
N THR A 251 -8.66 -13.11 -16.11
CA THR A 251 -9.43 -13.32 -17.36
C THR A 251 -10.39 -14.50 -17.31
N GLY A 252 -10.28 -15.35 -16.28
CA GLY A 252 -11.01 -16.62 -16.20
C GLY A 252 -10.51 -17.69 -17.16
N LEU A 253 -9.42 -17.45 -17.89
CA LEU A 253 -8.86 -18.39 -18.85
C LEU A 253 -7.82 -19.30 -18.20
N GLU A 254 -7.95 -20.61 -18.43
CA GLU A 254 -6.94 -21.58 -18.01
C GLU A 254 -6.01 -21.92 -19.18
N LEU A 255 -4.69 -21.77 -18.95
CA LEU A 255 -3.68 -22.20 -19.92
C LEU A 255 -3.48 -23.71 -19.81
N ALA A 256 -3.62 -24.42 -20.93
CA ALA A 256 -3.52 -25.88 -20.98
C ALA A 256 -2.12 -26.44 -20.70
N SER A 257 -1.08 -25.61 -20.88
CA SER A 257 0.32 -26.00 -20.71
C SER A 257 1.15 -24.83 -20.20
N VAL A 258 2.35 -25.13 -19.71
CA VAL A 258 3.33 -24.11 -19.30
C VAL A 258 3.68 -23.26 -20.53
N PRO A 259 3.46 -21.93 -20.48
CA PRO A 259 3.69 -21.08 -21.64
C PRO A 259 5.19 -20.91 -21.91
N ARG A 260 5.54 -20.68 -23.18
CA ARG A 260 6.94 -20.52 -23.60
C ARG A 260 7.44 -19.11 -23.26
N LEU A 261 8.62 -18.98 -22.68
CA LEU A 261 9.22 -17.67 -22.42
C LEU A 261 9.56 -16.96 -23.75
N LEU A 262 9.25 -15.67 -23.86
CA LEU A 262 9.57 -14.81 -25.00
C LEU A 262 10.65 -13.79 -24.66
N VAL A 263 10.49 -13.13 -23.52
CA VAL A 263 11.34 -12.00 -23.11
C VAL A 263 11.69 -12.10 -21.63
N VAL A 264 12.95 -11.83 -21.33
CA VAL A 264 13.43 -11.39 -20.01
C VAL A 264 13.79 -9.91 -20.16
N ASP A 265 13.19 -9.02 -19.40
CA ASP A 265 13.49 -7.59 -19.45
C ASP A 265 13.81 -7.07 -18.04
N TRP A 266 15.03 -6.59 -17.85
CA TRP A 266 15.43 -5.92 -16.62
C TRP A 266 15.09 -4.44 -16.68
N GLU A 267 14.21 -3.98 -15.80
CA GLU A 267 13.91 -2.57 -15.63
C GLU A 267 14.79 -1.98 -14.52
N PRO A 268 15.53 -0.87 -14.77
CA PRO A 268 16.28 -0.21 -13.71
C PRO A 268 15.32 0.41 -12.68
N PRO A 269 15.70 0.45 -11.39
CA PRO A 269 14.91 1.12 -10.37
C PRO A 269 14.82 2.62 -10.68
N LYS A 270 13.60 3.16 -10.65
CA LYS A 270 13.30 4.58 -10.83
C LYS A 270 12.33 5.00 -9.72
N PRO A 271 12.83 5.47 -8.56
CA PRO A 271 12.00 5.79 -7.41
C PRO A 271 10.79 6.66 -7.78
N PRO A 272 9.58 6.32 -7.31
CA PRO A 272 9.27 5.27 -6.33
C PRO A 272 9.17 3.84 -6.91
N GLY A 273 9.36 3.63 -8.23
CA GLY A 273 9.32 2.32 -8.87
C GLY A 273 10.57 1.46 -8.66
N TYR A 274 10.35 0.15 -8.48
CA TYR A 274 11.35 -0.80 -7.96
C TYR A 274 12.26 -1.42 -9.01
N GLY A 275 11.94 -1.23 -10.28
CA GLY A 275 12.56 -1.99 -11.35
C GLY A 275 12.41 -3.50 -11.12
N GLY A 276 13.38 -4.24 -11.62
CA GLY A 276 13.48 -5.69 -11.53
C GLY A 276 13.14 -6.40 -12.83
N LEU A 277 12.92 -7.70 -12.75
CA LEU A 277 12.77 -8.56 -13.91
C LEU A 277 11.31 -8.69 -14.34
N ARG A 278 11.07 -8.54 -15.64
CA ARG A 278 9.79 -8.77 -16.31
C ARG A 278 9.95 -9.97 -17.24
N LEU A 279 9.19 -11.02 -16.97
CA LEU A 279 9.14 -12.20 -17.81
C LEU A 279 7.84 -12.15 -18.62
N LEU A 280 7.95 -12.30 -19.93
CA LEU A 280 6.78 -12.30 -20.82
C LEU A 280 6.72 -13.64 -21.55
N PHE A 281 5.57 -14.32 -21.45
CA PHE A 281 5.37 -15.66 -21.98
C PHE A 281 4.36 -15.67 -23.14
N ASP A 282 4.49 -16.65 -24.03
CA ASP A 282 3.56 -16.94 -25.11
C ASP A 282 2.46 -17.87 -24.60
N GLY A 283 1.27 -17.32 -24.37
CA GLY A 283 0.07 -18.07 -23.98
C GLY A 283 -0.64 -18.71 -25.16
N GLY A 284 -0.20 -18.43 -26.39
CA GLY A 284 -0.79 -18.99 -27.61
C GLY A 284 -2.03 -18.25 -28.09
N ARG A 285 -2.77 -18.92 -28.98
CA ARG A 285 -4.00 -18.39 -29.57
C ARG A 285 -5.22 -18.92 -28.84
N LEU A 286 -6.14 -18.02 -28.56
CA LEU A 286 -7.47 -18.30 -28.05
C LEU A 286 -8.39 -18.58 -29.22
N THR A 287 -9.12 -19.68 -29.14
CA THR A 287 -10.25 -19.92 -30.05
C THR A 287 -11.33 -18.87 -29.84
N GLY A 288 -12.18 -18.60 -30.83
CA GLY A 288 -13.32 -17.67 -30.67
C GLY A 288 -14.15 -17.93 -29.41
N ALA A 289 -14.43 -19.20 -29.08
CA ALA A 289 -15.16 -19.58 -27.88
C ALA A 289 -14.40 -19.29 -26.56
N GLN A 290 -13.06 -19.25 -26.57
CA GLN A 290 -12.26 -18.84 -25.41
C GLN A 290 -12.18 -17.31 -25.32
N ALA A 291 -12.04 -16.62 -26.46
CA ALA A 291 -12.05 -15.16 -26.50
C ALA A 291 -13.37 -14.58 -25.95
N ASP A 292 -14.50 -15.22 -26.26
CA ASP A 292 -15.82 -14.84 -25.73
C ASP A 292 -16.00 -15.14 -24.24
N ARG A 293 -15.16 -16.02 -23.68
CA ARG A 293 -15.15 -16.38 -22.25
C ARG A 293 -14.20 -15.53 -21.42
N VAL A 294 -13.53 -14.54 -22.00
CA VAL A 294 -12.76 -13.57 -21.22
C VAL A 294 -13.73 -12.85 -20.30
N LEU A 295 -13.73 -13.26 -19.03
CA LEU A 295 -14.53 -12.65 -18.00
C LEU A 295 -13.82 -11.40 -17.53
N LEU A 296 -14.58 -10.35 -17.23
CA LEU A 296 -14.10 -9.31 -16.33
C LEU A 296 -14.28 -9.87 -14.91
N PRO A 297 -13.21 -10.15 -14.15
CA PRO A 297 -13.37 -10.37 -12.73
C PRO A 297 -13.78 -9.01 -12.15
N GLY A 298 -15.00 -8.96 -11.61
CA GLY A 298 -15.52 -7.77 -10.98
C GLY A 298 -14.56 -7.27 -9.90
N SER A 299 -14.26 -5.97 -9.96
CA SER A 299 -13.46 -5.12 -9.07
C SER A 299 -12.01 -4.78 -9.49
N GLU A 300 -11.29 -5.63 -10.23
CA GLU A 300 -9.86 -5.38 -10.54
C GLU A 300 -9.58 -4.86 -11.96
N LEU A 301 -10.47 -5.11 -12.94
CA LEU A 301 -10.33 -4.62 -14.31
C LEU A 301 -11.50 -3.71 -14.74
N ARG A 302 -11.18 -2.58 -15.36
CA ARG A 302 -12.12 -1.65 -16.01
C ARG A 302 -12.56 -2.16 -17.39
N GLY A 303 -11.69 -2.90 -18.07
CA GLY A 303 -11.95 -3.39 -19.42
C GLY A 303 -10.85 -4.30 -19.96
N TRP A 304 -11.08 -4.88 -21.13
CA TRP A 304 -10.11 -5.64 -21.91
C TRP A 304 -10.31 -5.38 -23.41
N ARG A 305 -9.26 -5.59 -24.21
CA ARG A 305 -9.30 -5.43 -25.68
C ARG A 305 -8.24 -6.27 -26.37
N PHE A 306 -8.61 -6.90 -27.49
CA PHE A 306 -7.64 -7.40 -28.45
C PHE A 306 -7.17 -6.25 -29.36
N ALA A 307 -5.85 -5.97 -29.35
CA ALA A 307 -5.23 -4.88 -30.08
C ALA A 307 -4.15 -5.39 -31.05
N THR A 308 -4.04 -4.77 -32.21
CA THR A 308 -2.88 -4.94 -33.11
C THR A 308 -1.61 -4.31 -32.50
N GLU A 309 -0.42 -4.64 -33.03
CA GLU A 309 0.84 -3.98 -32.62
C GLU A 309 0.72 -2.44 -32.77
N ALA A 310 0.07 -1.97 -33.84
CA ALA A 310 -0.13 -0.54 -34.09
C ALA A 310 -1.08 0.12 -33.07
N GLU A 311 -2.23 -0.50 -32.78
CA GLU A 311 -3.16 0.02 -31.76
C GLU A 311 -2.54 0.00 -30.36
N ALA A 312 -1.73 -1.02 -30.05
CA ALA A 312 -1.05 -1.14 -28.76
C ALA A 312 -0.06 0.01 -28.50
N ALA A 313 0.48 0.65 -29.55
CA ALA A 313 1.37 1.80 -29.42
C ALA A 313 0.68 3.00 -28.74
N ASP A 314 -0.63 3.18 -28.99
CA ASP A 314 -1.42 4.27 -28.41
C ASP A 314 -2.01 3.90 -27.04
N MET A 315 -2.03 2.60 -26.70
CA MET A 315 -2.66 2.07 -25.48
C MET A 315 -1.66 1.81 -24.36
N LEU A 316 -0.46 1.33 -24.70
CA LEU A 316 0.56 0.92 -23.74
C LEU A 316 1.52 2.07 -23.41
N PRO A 317 2.00 2.15 -22.16
CA PRO A 317 3.14 2.99 -21.82
C PRO A 317 4.38 2.62 -22.66
N PRO A 318 5.26 3.59 -23.03
CA PRO A 318 6.33 3.37 -23.99
C PRO A 318 7.23 2.15 -23.73
N VAL A 319 7.64 1.94 -22.46
CA VAL A 319 8.50 0.80 -22.09
C VAL A 319 7.77 -0.54 -22.28
N ARG A 320 6.46 -0.61 -21.97
CA ARG A 320 5.67 -1.82 -22.19
C ARG A 320 5.45 -2.07 -23.67
N TYR A 321 5.25 -1.02 -24.45
CA TYR A 321 5.13 -1.13 -25.90
C TYR A 321 6.41 -1.70 -26.53
N GLU A 322 7.58 -1.19 -26.17
CA GLU A 322 8.85 -1.75 -26.67
C GLU A 322 9.02 -3.22 -26.27
N ARG A 323 8.64 -3.59 -25.03
CA ARG A 323 8.62 -5.00 -24.61
C ARG A 323 7.68 -5.86 -25.46
N LEU A 324 6.49 -5.38 -25.80
CA LEU A 324 5.56 -6.07 -26.70
C LEU A 324 6.22 -6.30 -28.05
N ARG A 325 6.78 -5.25 -28.66
CA ARG A 325 7.42 -5.35 -29.98
C ARG A 325 8.49 -6.43 -30.01
N TRP A 326 9.38 -6.45 -29.02
CA TRP A 326 10.43 -7.46 -28.95
C TRP A 326 9.89 -8.85 -28.65
N ALA A 327 8.85 -8.98 -27.83
CA ALA A 327 8.20 -10.26 -27.60
C ALA A 327 7.51 -10.82 -28.87
N LEU A 328 6.90 -9.97 -29.69
CA LEU A 328 6.36 -10.38 -31.00
C LEU A 328 7.47 -10.88 -31.93
N ARG A 329 8.60 -10.17 -32.02
CA ARG A 329 9.75 -10.64 -32.82
C ARG A 329 10.39 -11.91 -32.24
N ALA A 330 10.46 -12.06 -30.92
CA ALA A 330 10.91 -13.28 -30.25
C ALA A 330 10.00 -14.48 -30.62
N ARG A 331 8.68 -14.26 -30.60
CA ARG A 331 7.66 -15.24 -30.96
C ARG A 331 7.77 -15.67 -32.42
N GLU A 332 7.89 -14.73 -33.35
CA GLU A 332 8.09 -14.96 -34.79
C GLU A 332 9.35 -15.79 -35.08
N ARG A 333 10.44 -15.50 -34.38
CA ARG A 333 11.74 -16.17 -34.55
C ARG A 333 11.87 -17.48 -33.77
N GLY A 334 10.96 -17.73 -32.83
CA GLY A 334 11.03 -18.87 -31.94
C GLY A 334 12.20 -18.83 -30.95
N THR A 335 12.66 -17.64 -30.56
CA THR A 335 13.78 -17.43 -29.62
C THR A 335 13.32 -16.73 -28.35
N VAL A 336 14.19 -16.68 -27.33
CA VAL A 336 14.05 -15.83 -26.15
C VAL A 336 14.96 -14.62 -26.32
N LEU A 337 14.48 -13.43 -25.99
CA LEU A 337 15.29 -12.21 -25.99
C LEU A 337 15.54 -11.71 -24.57
N ASN A 338 16.75 -11.21 -24.34
CA ASN A 338 17.12 -10.48 -23.13
C ASN A 338 17.07 -8.98 -23.44
N LEU A 339 16.40 -8.22 -22.59
CA LEU A 339 16.25 -6.77 -22.72
C LEU A 339 16.71 -6.07 -21.44
N GLU A 340 17.15 -4.83 -21.58
CA GLU A 340 17.35 -3.89 -20.48
C GLU A 340 16.53 -2.63 -20.78
N ALA A 341 15.57 -2.33 -19.91
CA ALA A 341 14.62 -1.22 -20.05
C ALA A 341 13.90 -1.20 -21.41
N GLY A 342 13.54 -2.38 -21.94
CA GLY A 342 12.90 -2.54 -23.24
C GLY A 342 13.84 -2.49 -24.45
N VAL A 343 15.16 -2.44 -24.24
CA VAL A 343 16.16 -2.45 -25.32
C VAL A 343 16.85 -3.82 -25.35
N PRO A 344 16.92 -4.51 -26.50
CA PRO A 344 17.55 -5.82 -26.59
C PRO A 344 19.06 -5.72 -26.34
N VAL A 345 19.57 -6.69 -25.59
CA VAL A 345 20.98 -6.86 -25.28
C VAL A 345 21.45 -8.25 -25.72
N GLY A 346 22.57 -8.29 -26.46
CA GLY A 346 23.13 -9.52 -27.07
C GLY A 346 22.53 -9.87 -28.42
#